data_AF-A0A3D1XW38-F1
#
_entry.id   AF-A0A3D1XW38-F1
#
_cell.length_a   1.000
_cell.length_b   1.000
_cell.length_c   1.000
_cell.angle_alpha   90.00
_cell.angle_beta   90.00
_cell.angle_gamma   90.00
#
_symmetry.space_group_name_H-M   'P 1'
#
loop_
_entity.id
_entity.type
_entity.pdbx_description
1 polymer ?
#
loop_
_entity_poly.entity_id
_entity_poly.type
_entity_poly.pdbx_seq_one_letter_code
_entity_poly.pdbx_strand_id
1 'polypeptide(L)' 'SWFYNLNNEFKKFLEYSHRSAHEVLTILELIMRLNIFNSDGAKELTKEGEEIRAMLYGFMKKL' A
#
# COMPACT_ATOMS: atom_id res chain seq x y z
N SER A 1 9.17 9.18 27.48
CA SER A 1 10.22 8.24 27.06
C SER A 1 10.43 8.41 25.56
N TRP A 2 11.61 8.86 25.12
CA TRP A 2 11.92 9.19 23.72
C TRP A 2 11.54 8.06 22.72
N PHE A 3 11.71 6.80 23.16
CA PHE A 3 11.33 5.60 22.42
C PHE A 3 9.82 5.46 22.14
N TYR A 4 8.96 5.97 23.04
CA TYR A 4 7.51 5.91 22.86
C TYR A 4 7.05 6.82 21.71
N ASN A 5 7.68 8.00 21.56
CA ASN A 5 7.38 8.91 20.47
C ASN A 5 7.86 8.37 19.12
N LEU A 6 9.06 7.78 19.07
CA LEU A 6 9.59 7.17 17.84
C LEU A 6 8.68 6.04 17.32
N ASN A 7 8.19 5.17 18.21
CA ASN A 7 7.26 4.10 17.81
C ASN A 7 5.93 4.65 17.27
N ASN A 8 5.41 5.73 17.85
CA ASN A 8 4.18 6.35 17.37
C ASN A 8 4.36 7.04 16.00
N GLU A 9 5.49 7.70 15.78
CA GLU A 9 5.82 8.30 14.49
C GLU A 9 6.02 7.22 13.41
N PHE A 10 6.68 6.12 13.76
CA PHE A 10 6.85 5.00 12.86
C PHE A 10 5.53 4.32 12.49
N LYS A 11 4.61 4.14 13.46
CA LYS A 11 3.24 3.67 13.20
C LYS A 11 2.51 4.57 12.22
N LYS A 12 2.56 5.89 12.43
CA LYS A 12 1.95 6.87 11.51
C LYS A 12 2.54 6.80 10.10
N PHE A 13 3.86 6.64 9.98
CA PHE A 13 4.51 6.45 8.69
C PHE A 13 3.96 5.22 7.96
N LEU A 14 3.86 4.08 8.66
CA LEU A 14 3.32 2.85 8.08
C LEU A 14 1.84 2.99 7.69
N GLU A 15 1.04 3.70 8.49
CA GLU A 15 -0.35 4.02 8.14
C GLU A 15 -0.43 4.83 6.85
N TYR A 16 0.43 5.84 6.67
CA TYR A 16 0.50 6.62 5.44
C TYR A 16 0.95 5.77 4.25
N SER A 17 1.97 4.93 4.42
CA SER A 17 2.43 4.00 3.38
C SER A 17 1.32 3.03 2.96
N HIS A 18 0.56 2.49 3.92
CA HIS A 18 -0.53 1.56 3.65
C HIS A 18 -1.69 2.25 2.90
N ARG A 19 -2.03 3.49 3.25
CA ARG A 19 -3.02 4.29 2.52
C ARG A 19 -2.57 4.58 1.09
N SER A 20 -1.31 4.97 0.91
CA SER A 20 -0.76 5.23 -0.42
C SER A 20 -0.75 3.97 -1.30
N ALA A 21 -0.39 2.81 -0.74
CA ALA A 21 -0.48 1.53 -1.46
C ALA A 21 -1.93 1.21 -1.89
N HIS A 22 -2.91 1.52 -1.04
CA HIS A 22 -4.33 1.37 -1.39
C HIS A 22 -4.75 2.31 -2.53
N GLU A 23 -4.35 3.57 -2.49
CA GLU A 23 -4.65 4.54 -3.56
C GLU A 23 -4.09 4.11 -4.92
N VAL A 24 -2.84 3.62 -4.95
CA VAL A 24 -2.21 3.08 -6.17
C VAL A 24 -3.02 1.90 -6.72
N LEU A 25 -3.43 0.97 -5.86
CA LEU A 25 -4.26 -0.18 -6.26
C LEU A 25 -5.61 0.25 -6.83
N THR A 26 -6.25 1.25 -6.22
CA THR A 26 -7.50 1.82 -6.75
C THR A 26 -7.29 2.44 -8.13
N ILE A 27 -6.19 3.15 -8.36
CA ILE A 27 -5.87 3.72 -9.67
C ILE A 27 -5.64 2.62 -10.71
N LEU A 28 -4.90 1.55 -10.36
CA LEU A 28 -4.69 0.40 -11.24
C LEU A 28 -6.01 -0.28 -11.61
N GLU A 29 -6.92 -0.45 -10.64
CA GLU A 29 -8.26 -0.97 -10.87
C GLU A 29 -9.04 -0.10 -11.86
N LEU A 30 -8.98 1.23 -11.72
CA LEU A 30 -9.62 2.17 -12.64
C LEU A 30 -9.02 2.09 -14.05
N ILE A 31 -7.70 2.00 -14.17
CA ILE A 31 -7.00 1.84 -15.46
C ILE A 31 -7.50 0.59 -16.18
N MET A 32 -7.63 -0.54 -15.46
CA MET A 32 -8.15 -1.79 -16.05
C MET A 32 -9.61 -1.65 -16.45
N ARG A 33 -10.46 -1.04 -15.61
CA ARG A 33 -11.90 -0.85 -15.87
C ARG A 33 -12.17 0.07 -17.05
N LEU A 34 -11.36 1.10 -17.23
CA LEU A 34 -11.50 2.09 -18.28
C LEU A 34 -10.72 1.73 -19.56
N ASN A 35 -9.96 0.63 -19.54
CA ASN A 35 -9.12 0.18 -20.64
C ASN A 35 -8.15 1.27 -21.16
N ILE A 36 -7.62 2.08 -20.25
CA ILE A 36 -6.77 3.25 -20.57
C ILE A 36 -5.32 2.84 -20.92
N PHE A 37 -4.90 1.64 -20.52
CA PHE A 37 -3.53 1.15 -20.71
C PHE A 37 -3.49 -0.37 -20.90
N ASN A 38 -2.32 -0.92 -21.27
CA ASN A 38 -2.08 -2.36 -21.34
C ASN A 38 -2.50 -3.06 -20.03
N SER A 39 -3.58 -3.85 -20.12
CA SER A 39 -4.18 -4.52 -18.98
C SER A 39 -3.25 -5.53 -18.30
N ASP A 40 -2.26 -6.07 -19.00
CA ASP A 40 -1.36 -7.08 -18.43
C ASP A 40 -0.31 -6.46 -17.50
N GLY A 41 0.24 -5.29 -17.86
CA GLY A 41 1.11 -4.54 -16.96
C GLY A 41 0.38 -4.04 -15.71
N ALA A 42 -0.89 -3.64 -15.85
CA ALA A 42 -1.71 -3.24 -14.71
C ALA A 42 -2.00 -4.41 -13.75
N LYS A 43 -2.21 -5.63 -14.26
CA LYS A 43 -2.39 -6.83 -13.43
C LYS A 43 -1.13 -7.18 -12.63
N GLU A 44 0.04 -7.11 -13.26
CA GLU A 44 1.32 -7.39 -12.60
C GLU A 44 1.57 -6.40 -11.46
N LEU A 45 1.44 -5.09 -11.74
CA LEU A 45 1.56 -4.04 -10.72
C LEU A 45 0.52 -4.18 -9.61
N THR A 46 -0.70 -4.63 -9.93
CA THR A 46 -1.74 -4.87 -8.92
C THR A 46 -1.33 -6.00 -7.98
N LYS A 47 -0.76 -7.09 -8.50
CA LYS A 47 -0.28 -8.20 -7.68
C LYS A 47 0.82 -7.74 -6.73
N GLU A 48 1.83 -7.03 -7.23
CA GLU A 48 2.93 -6.51 -6.40
C GLU A 48 2.41 -5.51 -5.34
N GLY A 49 1.49 -4.63 -5.72
CA GLY A 49 0.89 -3.66 -4.81
C GLY A 49 0.10 -4.32 -3.67
N GLU A 50 -0.63 -5.41 -3.96
CA GLU A 50 -1.34 -6.19 -2.94
C GLU A 50 -0.38 -6.91 -1.98
N GLU A 51 0.73 -7.45 -2.48
CA GLU A 51 1.79 -8.05 -1.66
C GLU A 51 2.41 -7.00 -0.72
N ILE A 52 2.75 -5.81 -1.23
CA ILE A 52 3.26 -4.70 -0.42
C ILE A 52 2.26 -4.26 0.63
N ARG A 53 0.98 -4.08 0.25
CA ARG A 53 -0.08 -3.68 1.19
C ARG A 53 -0.24 -4.72 2.31
N ALA A 54 -0.20 -6.01 1.98
CA ALA A 54 -0.27 -7.10 2.93
C ALA A 54 0.94 -7.12 3.89
N MET A 55 2.16 -6.87 3.38
CA MET A 55 3.36 -6.75 4.21
C MET A 55 3.27 -5.57 5.18
N LEU A 56 2.86 -4.39 4.71
CA LEU A 56 2.65 -3.21 5.54
C LEU A 56 1.61 -3.47 6.63
N TYR A 57 0.47 -4.07 6.29
CA TYR A 57 -0.57 -4.42 7.26
C TYR A 57 -0.10 -5.44 8.29
N GLY A 58 0.58 -6.50 7.84
CA GLY A 58 1.12 -7.53 8.71
C GLY A 58 2.17 -6.97 9.68
N PHE A 59 2.97 -6.00 9.23
CA PHE A 59 3.97 -5.35 10.06
C PHE A 59 3.34 -4.37 11.07
N MET A 60 2.36 -3.56 10.64
CA MET A 60 1.61 -2.66 11.54
C MET A 60 0.94 -3.42 12.70
N LYS A 61 0.41 -4.63 12.45
CA LYS A 61 -0.20 -5.46 13.51
C LYS A 61 0.79 -5.96 14.57
N LYS A 62 2.09 -5.99 14.26
CA LYS A 62 3.14 -6.48 15.16
C LYS A 62 3.77 -5.36 16.01
N LEU A 63 3.47 -4.09 15.70
CA LEU A 63 3.98 -2.90 16.39
C LEU A 63 3.00 -2.40 17.47
#